data_AF-A0A2D3W6D1-F1
#
_entry.id   AF-A0A2D3W6D1-F1
#
_cell.length_a   1.000
_cell.length_b   1.000
_cell.length_c   1.000
_cell.angle_alpha   90.00
_cell.angle_beta   90.00
_cell.angle_gamma   90.00
#
_symmetry.space_group_name_H-M   'P 1'
#
loop_
_entity.id
_entity.type
_entity.pdbx_description
1 polymer ?
#
loop_
_entity_poly.entity_id
_entity_poly.type
_entity_poly.pdbx_seq_one_letter_code
_entity_poly.pdbx_strand_id
1 'polypeptide(L)'
;MYNRYLLLLSQRALLEIKKRIVHLLESEEFSKIIKDAKRVLKEQPLIYNGQRKQIDLLIEKESEVFILDYKSSANIQEEHLQQVALYKNALREIYNLPVVAYLCYIREEGVEFKNL
;
A
#
# COMPACT_ATOMS: atom_id res chain seq x y z
N MET A 1 24.02 2.35 14.96
CA MET A 1 22.72 2.82 15.49
C MET A 1 21.80 1.62 15.61
N TYR A 2 21.52 1.16 16.84
CA TYR A 2 20.49 0.15 17.06
C TYR A 2 19.12 0.84 17.03
N ASN A 3 18.17 0.25 16.30
CA ASN A 3 16.79 0.74 16.23
C ASN A 3 16.17 0.74 17.64
N ARG A 4 15.49 1.84 18.03
CA ARG A 4 14.81 2.02 19.33
C ARG A 4 13.88 0.85 19.70
N TYR A 5 13.35 0.14 18.70
CA TYR A 5 12.41 -0.96 18.88
C TYR A 5 13.05 -2.36 18.81
N LEU A 6 14.37 -2.48 18.60
CA LEU A 6 15.04 -3.79 18.55
C LEU A 6 14.93 -4.55 19.88
N LEU A 7 14.76 -3.83 20.99
CA LEU A 7 14.53 -4.39 22.33
C LEU A 7 13.08 -4.82 22.59
N LEU A 8 12.13 -4.52 21.69
CA LEU A 8 10.70 -4.76 21.88
C LEU A 8 10.15 -5.92 21.03
N LEU A 9 10.78 -6.23 19.90
CA LEU A 9 10.36 -7.33 19.02
C LEU A 9 11.15 -8.59 19.33
N SER A 10 10.45 -9.67 19.66
CA SER A 10 11.08 -10.99 19.81
C SER A 10 11.63 -11.46 18.46
N GLN A 11 12.60 -12.38 18.49
CA GLN A 11 13.10 -13.03 17.26
C GLN A 11 11.96 -13.65 16.45
N ARG A 12 10.97 -14.24 17.14
CA ARG A 12 9.77 -14.78 16.51
C ARG A 12 9.00 -13.71 15.72
N ALA A 13 8.76 -12.54 16.31
CA ALA A 13 8.05 -11.45 15.63
C ALA A 13 8.82 -10.94 14.40
N LEU A 14 10.15 -10.87 14.47
CA LEU A 14 10.98 -10.51 13.31
C LEU A 14 10.90 -11.55 12.18
N LEU A 15 10.87 -12.85 12.52
CA LEU A 15 10.69 -13.92 11.55
C LEU A 15 9.30 -13.86 10.89
N GLU A 16 8.26 -13.56 11.66
CA GLU A 16 6.90 -13.39 11.13
C GLU A 16 6.81 -12.18 10.18
N ILE A 17 7.42 -11.05 10.52
CA ILE A 17 7.52 -9.89 9.61
C ILE A 17 8.27 -10.27 8.32
N LYS A 18 9.40 -10.98 8.45
CA LYS A 18 10.18 -11.43 7.29
C LYS A 18 9.35 -12.34 6.39
N LYS A 19 8.65 -13.34 6.94
CA LYS A 19 7.77 -14.27 6.19
C LYS A 19 6.74 -13.48 5.38
N ARG A 20 6.09 -12.52 6.01
CA ARG A 20 5.09 -11.63 5.38
C ARG A 20 5.66 -10.81 4.22
N ILE A 21 6.86 -10.24 4.38
CA ILE A 21 7.53 -9.49 3.30
C ILE A 21 7.87 -10.43 2.14
N VAL A 22 8.36 -11.64 2.42
CA VAL A 22 8.66 -12.64 1.38
C VAL A 22 7.39 -12.97 0.58
N HIS A 23 6.27 -13.24 1.25
CA HIS A 23 4.99 -13.49 0.56
C HIS A 23 4.55 -12.33 -0.35
N LEU A 24 4.78 -11.08 0.06
CA LEU A 24 4.47 -9.92 -0.78
C LEU A 24 5.36 -9.86 -2.03
N LEU A 25 6.67 -10.10 -1.86
CA LEU A 25 7.62 -10.07 -2.97
C LEU A 25 7.44 -11.24 -3.95
N GLU A 26 6.99 -12.40 -3.47
CA GLU A 26 6.69 -13.58 -4.27
C GLU A 26 5.29 -13.52 -4.91
N SER A 27 4.46 -12.54 -4.55
CA SER A 27 3.13 -12.37 -5.14
C SER A 27 3.22 -11.96 -6.61
N GLU A 28 2.66 -12.79 -7.49
CA GLU A 28 2.50 -12.46 -8.90
C GLU A 28 1.67 -11.19 -9.11
N GLU A 29 0.65 -10.98 -8.28
CA GLU A 29 -0.21 -9.80 -8.38
C GLU A 29 0.56 -8.53 -8.03
N PHE A 30 1.33 -8.54 -6.94
CA PHE A 30 2.23 -7.42 -6.61
C PHE A 30 3.21 -7.15 -7.75
N SER A 31 3.83 -8.20 -8.30
CA SER A 31 4.74 -8.10 -9.44
C SER A 31 4.08 -7.44 -10.66
N LYS A 32 2.85 -7.83 -11.00
CA LYS A 32 2.06 -7.23 -12.10
C LYS A 32 1.75 -5.76 -11.84
N ILE A 33 1.43 -5.40 -10.60
CA ILE A 33 1.13 -4.01 -10.21
C ILE A 33 2.38 -3.13 -10.38
N ILE A 34 3.54 -3.55 -9.87
CA ILE A 34 4.78 -2.76 -9.96
C ILE A 34 5.43 -2.77 -11.35
N LYS A 35 5.05 -3.74 -12.21
CA LYS A 35 5.61 -3.87 -13.55
C LYS A 35 5.37 -2.60 -14.38
N ASP A 36 6.38 -2.21 -15.13
CA ASP A 36 6.37 -1.05 -16.04
C ASP A 36 6.14 0.31 -15.32
N ALA A 37 6.36 0.35 -14.00
CA ALA A 37 6.34 1.57 -13.22
C ALA A 37 7.39 2.57 -13.73
N LYS A 38 6.95 3.79 -14.05
CA LYS A 38 7.83 4.92 -14.33
C LYS A 38 8.40 5.50 -13.04
N ARG A 39 7.54 5.62 -12.02
CA ARG A 39 7.91 6.10 -10.68
C ARG A 39 7.21 5.29 -9.61
N VAL A 40 7.94 5.00 -8.54
CA VAL A 40 7.43 4.33 -7.34
C VAL A 40 7.72 5.24 -6.16
N LEU A 41 6.68 5.74 -5.53
CA LEU A 41 6.75 6.77 -4.50
C LEU A 41 6.11 6.24 -3.22
N LYS A 42 6.87 6.25 -2.13
CA LYS A 42 6.44 5.77 -0.81
C LYS A 42 6.10 6.93 0.11
N GLU A 43 5.13 6.75 0.99
CA GLU A 43 4.72 7.71 2.04
C GLU A 43 4.39 9.11 1.48
N GLN A 44 3.70 9.16 0.34
CA GLN A 44 3.44 10.42 -0.37
C GLN A 44 2.36 11.28 0.32
N PRO A 45 2.65 12.55 0.64
CA PRO A 45 1.65 13.44 1.19
C PRO A 45 0.62 13.81 0.11
N LEU A 46 -0.64 13.89 0.51
CA LEU A 46 -1.76 14.36 -0.32
C LEU A 46 -2.54 15.41 0.46
N ILE A 47 -2.78 16.58 -0.15
CA ILE A 47 -3.70 17.58 0.38
C ILE A 47 -4.93 17.56 -0.49
N TYR A 48 -6.08 17.21 0.08
CA TYR A 48 -7.35 17.15 -0.64
C TYR A 48 -8.48 17.60 0.28
N ASN A 49 -9.38 18.46 -0.23
CA ASN A 49 -10.48 19.07 0.53
C ASN A 49 -10.05 19.66 1.89
N GLY A 50 -8.90 20.34 1.93
CA GLY A 50 -8.35 20.97 3.13
C GLY A 50 -7.78 20.01 4.18
N GLN A 51 -7.78 18.69 3.92
CA GLN A 51 -7.19 17.69 4.81
C GLN A 51 -5.85 17.19 4.27
N ARG A 52 -4.87 17.06 5.18
CA ARG A 52 -3.61 16.37 4.88
C ARG A 52 -3.79 14.87 5.09
N LYS A 53 -3.40 14.10 4.09
CA LYS A 53 -3.40 12.64 4.05
C LYS A 53 -2.04 12.13 3.61
N GLN A 54 -1.83 10.83 3.70
CA GLN A 54 -0.60 10.17 3.26
C GLN A 54 -0.94 8.84 2.59
N ILE A 55 -0.39 8.64 1.40
CA ILE A 55 -0.51 7.41 0.62
C ILE A 55 0.72 6.54 0.90
N ASP A 56 0.52 5.28 1.29
CA ASP A 56 1.61 4.36 1.59
C ASP A 56 2.49 4.11 0.37
N LEU A 57 1.89 3.72 -0.75
CA LEU A 57 2.57 3.50 -2.02
C LEU A 57 1.75 4.05 -3.20
N LEU A 58 2.41 4.88 -3.99
CA LEU A 58 1.90 5.45 -5.23
C LEU A 58 2.81 5.01 -6.38
N ILE A 59 2.23 4.46 -7.44
CA ILE A 59 2.96 4.01 -8.62
C ILE A 59 2.42 4.76 -9.82
N GLU A 60 3.28 5.46 -10.52
CA GLU A 60 2.95 6.14 -11.76
C GLU A 60 3.40 5.28 -12.94
N LYS A 61 2.47 4.96 -13.85
CA LYS A 61 2.75 4.36 -15.15
C LYS A 61 2.44 5.37 -16.26
N GLU A 62 2.68 4.97 -17.50
CA GLU A 62 2.46 5.84 -18.66
C GLU A 62 1.00 6.31 -18.79
N SER A 63 0.03 5.40 -18.57
CA SER A 63 -1.39 5.64 -18.85
C SER A 63 -2.30 5.46 -17.64
N GLU A 64 -1.76 5.16 -16.46
CA GLU A 64 -2.53 4.89 -15.26
C GLU A 64 -1.67 5.08 -14.01
N VAL A 65 -2.34 5.25 -12.87
CA VAL A 65 -1.72 5.42 -11.56
C VAL A 65 -2.27 4.36 -10.61
N PHE A 66 -1.40 3.75 -9.81
CA PHE A 66 -1.81 2.78 -8.79
C PHE A 66 -1.60 3.33 -7.38
N ILE A 67 -2.56 3.06 -6.51
CA ILE A 67 -2.45 3.28 -5.07
C ILE A 67 -2.46 1.91 -4.38
N LEU A 68 -1.51 1.68 -3.48
CA LEU A 68 -1.50 0.53 -2.60
C LEU A 68 -1.40 1.03 -1.16
N ASP A 69 -2.39 0.65 -0.35
CA ASP A 69 -2.42 0.89 1.09
C ASP A 69 -2.27 -0.46 1.81
N TYR A 70 -1.30 -0.56 2.72
CA TYR A 70 -0.95 -1.83 3.36
C TYR A 70 -1.66 -1.99 4.69
N LYS A 71 -2.22 -3.19 4.93
CA LYS A 71 -2.87 -3.54 6.18
C LYS A 71 -2.36 -4.88 6.69
N SER A 72 -1.86 -4.88 7.93
CA SER A 72 -1.43 -6.11 8.62
C SER A 72 -2.51 -6.70 9.53
N SER A 73 -3.59 -5.95 9.76
CA SER A 73 -4.75 -6.37 10.56
C SER A 73 -5.63 -7.33 9.78
N ALA A 74 -6.31 -8.22 10.51
CA ALA A 74 -7.17 -9.22 9.89
C ALA A 74 -8.49 -8.63 9.36
N ASN A 75 -8.97 -7.53 9.97
CA ASN A 75 -10.31 -6.99 9.73
C ASN A 75 -10.29 -5.89 8.67
N ILE A 76 -11.16 -6.05 7.67
CA ILE A 76 -11.51 -4.97 6.75
C ILE A 76 -12.42 -4.01 7.51
N GLN A 77 -11.97 -2.76 7.68
CA GLN A 77 -12.80 -1.69 8.20
C GLN A 77 -13.35 -0.87 7.03
N GLU A 78 -14.63 -0.51 7.08
CA GLU A 78 -15.25 0.37 6.06
C GLU A 78 -14.48 1.69 5.89
N GLU A 79 -13.90 2.18 6.98
CA GLU A 79 -13.06 3.37 7.00
C GLU A 79 -11.84 3.25 6.07
N HIS A 80 -11.23 2.06 5.96
CA HIS A 80 -10.11 1.83 5.04
C HIS A 80 -10.55 1.93 3.57
N LEU A 81 -11.76 1.43 3.25
CA LEU A 81 -12.32 1.52 1.90
C LEU A 81 -12.62 2.98 1.54
N GLN A 82 -13.24 3.72 2.47
CA GLN A 82 -13.55 5.14 2.28
C GLN A 82 -12.28 5.98 2.08
N GLN A 83 -11.24 5.71 2.86
CA GLN A 83 -9.96 6.40 2.75
C GLN A 83 -9.31 6.19 1.38
N VAL A 84 -9.20 4.94 0.94
CA VAL A 84 -8.56 4.62 -0.34
C VAL A 84 -9.41 5.09 -1.53
N ALA A 85 -10.73 5.04 -1.43
CA ALA A 85 -11.63 5.64 -2.43
C ALA A 85 -11.44 7.16 -2.56
N LEU A 86 -11.23 7.87 -1.43
CA LEU A 86 -10.91 9.30 -1.46
C LEU A 86 -9.59 9.56 -2.17
N TYR A 87 -8.56 8.75 -1.93
CA TYR A 87 -7.27 8.87 -2.64
C TYR A 87 -7.45 8.66 -4.14
N LYS A 88 -8.20 7.63 -4.53
CA LYS A 88 -8.50 7.32 -5.94
C LYS A 88 -9.14 8.51 -6.64
N ASN A 89 -10.13 9.15 -6.01
CA ASN A 89 -10.82 10.31 -6.58
C ASN A 89 -9.89 11.52 -6.68
N ALA A 90 -9.16 11.84 -5.60
CA ALA A 90 -8.22 12.95 -5.57
C ALA A 90 -7.13 12.82 -6.65
N LEU A 91 -6.55 11.63 -6.80
CA LEU A 91 -5.51 11.39 -7.79
C LEU A 91 -6.03 11.39 -9.23
N ARG A 92 -7.28 10.95 -9.45
CA ARG A 92 -7.91 11.08 -10.77
C ARG A 92 -8.00 12.53 -11.21
N GLU A 93 -8.35 13.44 -10.30
CA GLU A 93 -8.40 14.87 -10.58
C GLU A 93 -7.00 15.47 -10.80
N ILE A 94 -6.01 15.08 -9.99
CA ILE A 94 -4.65 15.62 -10.06
C ILE A 94 -3.89 15.17 -11.31
N TYR A 95 -3.94 13.87 -11.63
CA TYR A 95 -3.20 13.30 -12.75
C TYR A 95 -3.97 13.33 -14.07
N ASN A 96 -5.30 13.48 -14.01
CA ASN A 96 -6.20 13.33 -15.16
C ASN A 96 -5.98 11.98 -15.90
N LEU A 97 -5.71 10.92 -15.14
CA LEU A 97 -5.48 9.56 -15.61
C LEU A 97 -6.40 8.57 -14.85
N PRO A 98 -6.66 7.37 -15.41
CA PRO A 98 -7.21 6.27 -14.65
C PRO A 98 -6.36 5.99 -13.39
N VAL A 99 -7.06 5.80 -12.26
CA VAL A 99 -6.42 5.42 -10.99
C VAL A 99 -7.00 4.09 -10.53
N VAL A 100 -6.13 3.13 -10.26
CA VAL A 100 -6.48 1.82 -9.70
C VAL A 100 -6.02 1.79 -8.25
N ALA A 101 -6.90 1.42 -7.33
CA ALA A 101 -6.58 1.46 -5.91
C ALA A 101 -6.77 0.09 -5.28
N TYR A 102 -5.80 -0.30 -4.46
CA TYR A 102 -5.78 -1.58 -3.76
C TYR A 102 -5.60 -1.39 -2.26
N LEU A 103 -6.38 -2.13 -1.49
CA LEU A 103 -6.00 -2.51 -0.13
C LEU A 103 -5.21 -3.82 -0.19
N CYS A 104 -3.99 -3.79 0.32
CA CYS A 104 -3.08 -4.94 0.33
C CYS A 104 -2.98 -5.50 1.76
N TYR A 105 -3.63 -6.63 2.00
CA TYR A 105 -3.59 -7.30 3.29
C TYR A 105 -2.41 -8.26 3.35
N ILE A 106 -1.43 -7.94 4.19
CA ILE A 106 -0.23 -8.76 4.38
C ILE A 106 -0.42 -9.65 5.62
N ARG A 107 -0.87 -10.88 5.37
CA ARG A 107 -1.20 -11.89 6.39
C ARG A 107 -0.07 -12.90 6.56
N GLU A 108 -0.15 -13.70 7.61
CA GLU A 108 0.86 -14.72 7.91
C GLU A 108 0.98 -15.80 6.83
N GLU A 109 -0.15 -16.16 6.21
CA GLU A 109 -0.24 -17.23 5.20
C GLU A 109 -0.23 -16.72 3.76
N GLY A 110 -0.17 -15.41 3.53
CA GLY A 110 -0.16 -14.86 2.18
C GLY A 110 -0.52 -13.39 2.10
N VAL A 111 -0.69 -12.92 0.87
CA VAL A 111 -1.10 -11.55 0.57
C VAL A 111 -2.39 -11.56 -0.23
N GLU A 112 -3.31 -10.70 0.17
CA GLU A 112 -4.61 -10.53 -0.48
C GLU A 112 -4.74 -9.09 -0.98
N PHE A 113 -5.15 -8.93 -2.24
CA PHE A 113 -5.37 -7.63 -2.85
C PHE A 113 -6.87 -7.41 -3.06
N LYS A 114 -7.38 -6.33 -2.49
CA LYS A 114 -8.77 -5.91 -2.71
C LYS A 114 -8.77 -4.65 -3.55
N ASN A 115 -9.27 -4.77 -4.79
CA ASN A 115 -9.47 -3.65 -5.69
C ASN A 115 -10.68 -2.80 -5.26
N LEU A 116 -10.57 -1.49 -5.44
CA LEU A 116 -11.56 -0.44 -5.15
C LEU A 116 -11.78 0.42 -6.40
#